data_AF-A0A4S2FY39-F1
#
_entry.id   AF-A0A4S2FY39-F1
#
_cell.length_a   1.000
_cell.length_b   1.000
_cell.length_c   1.000
_cell.angle_alpha   90.00
_cell.angle_beta   90.00
_cell.angle_gamma   90.00
#
_symmetry.space_group_name_H-M   'P 1'
#
loop_
_entity.id
_entity.type
_entity.pdbx_description
1 polymer ?
#
loop_
_entity_poly.entity_id
_entity_poly.type
_entity_poly.pdbx_seq_one_letter_code
_entity_poly.pdbx_strand_id
1 'polypeptide(L)'
;MTPPKQRPPAWFTIVVLVMMIPILFYIPLVIGMFDTPGTFEPDTKDFVTLFFPIYALLSGWLAYQCYPERKEISWILLGLLFIFYVYGTVSQFIIGSAIP
;
A
#
# COMPACT_ATOMS: atom_id res chain seq x y z
N MET A 1 14.86 2.67 -35.07
CA MET A 1 14.29 3.87 -34.43
C MET A 1 13.54 3.38 -33.20
N THR A 2 14.14 3.48 -32.02
CA THR A 2 13.41 3.16 -30.78
C THR A 2 12.36 4.24 -30.57
N PRO A 3 11.06 3.89 -30.43
CA PRO A 3 10.03 4.88 -30.23
C PRO A 3 10.36 5.73 -29.00
N PRO A 4 10.08 7.05 -29.02
CA PRO A 4 10.35 7.92 -27.88
C PRO A 4 9.64 7.36 -26.66
N LYS A 5 10.41 7.03 -25.61
CA LYS A 5 9.89 6.56 -24.32
C LYS A 5 8.87 7.58 -23.83
N GLN A 6 7.58 7.27 -24.00
CA GLN A 6 6.49 8.12 -23.49
C GLN A 6 6.68 8.22 -21.99
N ARG A 7 7.03 9.41 -21.52
CA ARG A 7 7.18 9.64 -20.08
C ARG A 7 5.79 9.52 -19.45
N PRO A 8 5.65 8.81 -18.31
CA PRO A 8 4.39 8.81 -17.59
C PRO A 8 4.00 10.26 -17.29
N PRO A 9 2.72 10.62 -17.47
CA PRO A 9 2.25 11.98 -17.27
C PRO A 9 2.39 12.35 -15.79
N ALA A 10 2.76 13.60 -15.51
CA ALA A 10 3.06 14.07 -14.15
C ALA A 10 1.89 13.84 -13.18
N TRP A 11 0.64 13.88 -13.65
CA TRP A 11 -0.55 13.58 -12.84
C TRP A 11 -0.56 12.15 -12.32
N PHE A 12 -0.04 11.18 -13.08
CA PHE A 12 0.01 9.79 -12.64
C PHE A 12 1.06 9.58 -11.56
N THR A 13 2.21 10.27 -11.68
CA THR A 13 3.20 10.33 -10.60
C THR A 13 2.60 10.86 -9.31
N ILE A 14 1.77 11.90 -9.39
CA ILE A 14 1.07 12.46 -8.23
C ILE A 14 0.13 11.42 -7.61
N VAL A 15 -0.63 10.68 -8.42
CA VAL A 15 -1.52 9.61 -7.91
C VAL A 15 -0.74 8.53 -7.17
N VAL A 16 0.37 8.04 -7.76
CA VAL A 16 1.24 7.06 -7.11
C VAL A 16 1.80 7.63 -5.80
N LEU A 17 2.27 8.87 -5.81
CA LEU A 17 2.86 9.51 -4.63
C LEU A 17 1.82 9.71 -3.52
N VAL A 18 0.60 10.13 -3.85
CA VAL A 18 -0.54 10.23 -2.91
C VAL A 18 -0.90 8.87 -2.35
N MET A 19 -0.90 7.81 -3.18
CA MET A 19 -1.14 6.44 -2.73
C MET A 19 0.03 5.88 -1.90
N MET A 20 1.24 6.44 -2.00
CA MET A 20 2.39 6.02 -1.21
C MET A 20 2.46 6.68 0.17
N ILE A 21 1.91 7.90 0.32
CA ILE A 21 1.88 8.63 1.61
C ILE A 21 1.26 7.81 2.75
N PRO A 22 0.08 7.16 2.58
CA PRO A 22 -0.56 6.44 3.68
C PRO A 22 0.26 5.26 4.24
N ILE A 23 1.19 4.65 3.48
CA ILE A 23 2.11 3.62 4.01
C ILE A 23 2.97 4.19 5.14
N LEU A 24 3.45 5.43 5.00
CA LEU A 24 4.30 6.05 6.02
C LEU A 24 3.55 6.26 7.34
N PHE A 25 2.23 6.48 7.26
CA PHE A 25 1.36 6.58 8.42
C PHE A 25 0.88 5.22 8.94
N TYR A 26 0.84 4.19 8.07
CA TYR A 26 0.48 2.82 8.44
C TYR A 26 1.50 2.23 9.42
N ILE A 27 2.81 2.42 9.20
CA ILE A 27 3.88 1.84 10.04
C ILE A 27 3.74 2.20 11.54
N PRO A 28 3.69 3.49 11.96
CA PRO A 28 3.58 3.83 13.38
C PRO A 28 2.22 3.42 13.98
N LEU A 29 1.15 3.46 13.18
CA LEU A 29 -0.21 3.17 13.65
C LEU A 29 -0.42 1.67 13.89
N VAL A 30 0.17 0.84 13.04
CA VAL A 30 0.11 -0.63 13.11
C VAL A 30 1.00 -1.17 14.23
N ILE A 31 2.19 -0.60 14.42
CA ILE A 31 3.05 -0.92 15.58
C ILE A 31 2.32 -0.58 16.90
N GLY A 32 1.58 0.53 16.96
CA GLY A 32 0.81 0.92 18.15
C GLY A 32 -0.38 -0.01 18.48
N MET A 33 -1.07 -0.57 17.48
CA MET A 33 -2.15 -1.54 17.72
C MET A 33 -1.66 -2.98 17.87
N PHE A 34 -0.42 -3.28 17.47
CA PHE A 34 0.13 -4.61 17.62
C PHE A 34 0.65 -4.91 19.03
N ASP A 35 0.74 -3.90 19.88
CA ASP A 35 0.93 -4.05 21.33
C ASP A 35 -0.36 -4.48 22.06
N THR A 36 -1.50 -4.58 21.35
CA THR A 36 -2.74 -5.11 21.93
C THR A 36 -2.68 -6.66 21.94
N PRO A 37 -2.73 -7.29 23.13
CA PRO A 37 -2.61 -8.74 23.25
C PRO A 37 -3.84 -9.47 22.69
N GLY A 38 -3.62 -10.54 21.90
CA GLY A 38 -4.65 -11.52 21.53
C GLY A 38 -5.26 -11.43 20.12
N THR A 39 -4.86 -10.48 19.27
CA THR A 39 -5.50 -10.27 17.95
C THR A 39 -4.86 -11.04 16.79
N PHE A 40 -3.58 -11.40 16.86
CA PHE A 40 -2.89 -12.21 15.85
C PHE A 40 -1.80 -13.08 16.49
N GLU A 41 -1.47 -14.21 15.87
CA GLU A 41 -0.23 -14.93 16.18
C GLU A 41 0.98 -13.99 16.00
N PRO A 42 1.89 -13.91 16.99
CA PRO A 42 2.99 -12.96 16.99
C PRO A 42 3.84 -13.03 15.72
N ASP A 43 4.13 -14.25 15.24
CA ASP A 43 5.00 -14.47 14.08
C ASP A 43 4.40 -13.96 12.75
N THR A 44 3.07 -14.00 12.61
CA THR A 44 2.39 -13.53 11.38
C THR A 44 2.29 -12.01 11.35
N LYS A 45 2.15 -11.38 12.52
CA LYS A 45 2.09 -9.92 12.71
C LYS A 45 3.37 -9.23 12.25
N ASP A 46 4.51 -9.75 12.70
CA ASP A 46 5.82 -9.18 12.39
C ASP A 46 6.15 -9.33 10.91
N PHE A 47 5.79 -10.49 10.32
CA PHE A 47 5.94 -10.73 8.90
C PHE A 47 5.15 -9.72 8.06
N VAL A 48 3.85 -9.52 8.36
CA VAL A 48 3.01 -8.58 7.61
C VAL A 48 3.49 -7.14 7.80
N THR A 49 3.88 -6.75 9.02
CA THR A 49 4.39 -5.40 9.31
C THR A 49 5.64 -5.06 8.50
N LEU A 50 6.53 -6.03 8.32
CA LEU A 50 7.78 -5.83 7.58
C LEU A 50 7.60 -5.95 6.06
N PHE A 51 6.85 -6.94 5.59
CA PHE A 51 6.69 -7.20 4.16
C PHE A 51 5.72 -6.26 3.46
N PHE A 52 4.67 -5.81 4.16
CA PHE A 52 3.67 -4.91 3.58
C PHE A 52 4.22 -3.59 3.05
N PRO A 53 5.07 -2.82 3.77
CA PRO A 53 5.65 -1.61 3.22
C PRO A 53 6.55 -1.88 2.01
N ILE A 54 7.28 -3.01 1.99
CA ILE A 54 8.10 -3.43 0.84
C ILE A 54 7.21 -3.69 -0.38
N TYR A 55 6.12 -4.47 -0.19
CA TYR A 55 5.14 -4.74 -1.23
C TYR A 55 4.53 -3.44 -1.77
N ALA A 56 4.21 -2.50 -0.90
CA ALA A 56 3.58 -1.25 -1.28
C ALA A 56 4.53 -0.30 -2.05
N LEU A 57 5.79 -0.22 -1.62
CA LEU A 57 6.86 0.49 -2.35
C LEU A 57 7.06 -0.11 -3.74
N LEU A 58 7.16 -1.45 -3.83
CA LEU A 58 7.29 -2.17 -5.09
C LEU A 58 6.06 -1.96 -5.98
N SER A 59 4.85 -1.98 -5.42
CA SER A 59 3.61 -1.74 -6.16
C SER A 59 3.57 -0.34 -6.77
N GLY A 60 3.92 0.70 -5.99
CA GLY A 60 4.03 2.07 -6.49
C GLY A 60 5.11 2.22 -7.57
N TRP A 61 6.28 1.60 -7.37
CA TRP A 61 7.38 1.61 -8.33
C TRP A 61 6.99 0.92 -9.65
N LEU A 62 6.43 -0.28 -9.58
CA LEU A 62 5.95 -1.05 -10.72
C LEU A 62 4.81 -0.33 -11.43
N ALA A 63 3.87 0.27 -10.70
CA ALA A 63 2.79 1.05 -11.28
C ALA A 63 3.34 2.23 -12.10
N TYR A 64 4.36 2.93 -11.60
CA TYR A 64 5.04 4.01 -12.33
C TYR A 64 5.78 3.51 -13.57
N GLN A 65 6.48 2.38 -13.47
CA GLN A 65 7.28 1.84 -14.56
C GLN A 65 6.44 1.19 -15.68
N CYS A 66 5.33 0.53 -15.32
CA CYS A 66 4.42 -0.13 -16.26
C CYS A 66 3.44 0.84 -16.94
N TYR A 67 3.28 2.06 -16.43
CA TYR A 67 2.31 3.01 -16.97
C TYR A 67 2.45 3.33 -18.48
N PRO A 68 3.67 3.53 -19.03
CA PRO A 68 3.81 3.84 -20.46
C PRO A 68 3.58 2.64 -21.38
N GLU A 69 3.75 1.41 -20.90
CA GLU A 69 3.56 0.20 -21.72
C GLU A 69 2.17 -0.42 -21.55
N ARG A 70 1.68 -0.54 -20.31
CA ARG A 70 0.43 -1.21 -19.96
C ARG A 70 -0.26 -0.52 -18.79
N LYS A 71 -1.03 0.53 -19.12
CA LYS A 71 -1.82 1.31 -18.16
C LYS A 71 -2.73 0.45 -17.29
N GLU A 72 -3.30 -0.62 -17.85
CA GLU A 72 -4.19 -1.55 -17.14
C GLU A 72 -3.50 -2.18 -15.92
N ILE A 73 -2.25 -2.63 -16.08
CA ILE A 73 -1.49 -3.28 -15.01
C ILE A 73 -1.20 -2.29 -13.88
N SER A 74 -0.84 -1.04 -14.23
CA SER A 74 -0.61 0.02 -13.24
C SER A 74 -1.85 0.32 -12.41
N TRP A 75 -3.04 0.33 -13.02
CA TRP A 75 -4.30 0.51 -12.30
C TRP A 75 -4.66 -0.69 -11.43
N ILE A 76 -4.37 -1.91 -11.87
CA ILE A 76 -4.57 -3.12 -11.06
C ILE A 76 -3.66 -3.09 -9.82
N LEU A 77 -2.38 -2.73 -9.97
CA LEU A 77 -1.43 -2.58 -8.86
C LEU A 77 -1.89 -1.55 -7.84
N LEU A 78 -2.32 -0.36 -8.32
CA LEU A 78 -2.85 0.70 -7.46
C LEU A 78 -4.18 0.32 -6.82
N GLY A 79 -5.08 -0.34 -7.55
CA GLY A 79 -6.37 -0.80 -7.05
C GLY A 79 -6.21 -1.87 -5.97
N LEU A 80 -5.29 -2.81 -6.16
CA LEU A 80 -4.97 -3.83 -5.18
C LEU A 80 -4.37 -3.19 -3.92
N LEU A 81 -3.42 -2.26 -4.08
CA LEU A 81 -2.88 -1.48 -2.98
C LEU A 81 -3.98 -0.72 -2.22
N PHE A 82 -4.93 -0.13 -2.93
CA PHE A 82 -6.07 0.57 -2.35
C PHE A 82 -6.96 -0.37 -1.53
N ILE A 83 -7.27 -1.57 -2.03
CA ILE A 83 -8.04 -2.57 -1.28
C ILE A 83 -7.34 -2.95 0.02
N PHE A 84 -6.01 -3.11 -0.01
CA PHE A 84 -5.25 -3.36 1.21
C PHE A 84 -5.35 -2.22 2.23
N TYR A 85 -5.34 -0.97 1.77
CA TYR A 85 -5.57 0.17 2.67
C TYR A 85 -6.98 0.20 3.25
N VAL A 86 -8.00 -0.08 2.44
CA VAL A 86 -9.39 -0.17 2.91
C VAL A 86 -9.52 -1.29 3.93
N TYR A 87 -8.95 -2.47 3.66
CA TYR A 87 -8.95 -3.58 4.60
C TYR A 87 -8.24 -3.21 5.91
N GLY A 88 -7.06 -2.59 5.82
CA GLY A 88 -6.33 -2.09 6.98
C GLY A 88 -7.18 -1.13 7.81
N THR A 89 -7.70 -0.07 7.19
CA THR A 89 -8.54 0.93 7.89
C THR A 89 -9.83 0.35 8.48
N VAL A 90 -10.52 -0.54 7.77
CA VAL A 90 -11.72 -1.23 8.28
C VAL A 90 -11.37 -2.12 9.48
N SER A 91 -10.28 -2.89 9.38
CA SER A 91 -9.80 -3.73 10.48
C SER A 91 -9.49 -2.88 11.72
N GLN A 92 -8.82 -1.74 11.55
CA GLN A 92 -8.53 -0.80 12.63
C GLN A 92 -9.80 -0.20 13.24
N PHE A 93 -10.80 0.15 12.42
CA PHE A 93 -12.09 0.64 12.90
C PHE A 93 -12.83 -0.42 13.73
N ILE A 94 -12.83 -1.68 13.27
CA ILE A 94 -13.46 -2.80 13.99
C ILE A 94 -12.75 -3.03 15.33
N ILE A 95 -11.41 -3.10 15.34
CA ILE A 95 -10.62 -3.30 16.57
C ILE A 95 -10.82 -2.14 17.54
N GLY A 96 -10.78 -0.89 17.06
CA GLY A 96 -11.03 0.29 17.88
C GLY A 96 -12.44 0.34 18.46
N SER A 97 -13.44 -0.20 17.76
CA SER A 97 -14.81 -0.32 18.27
C SER A 97 -15.03 -1.48 19.26
N ALA A 98 -14.09 -2.42 19.32
CA ALA A 98 -14.15 -3.60 20.18
C ALA A 98 -13.45 -3.40 21.54
N ILE A 99 -12.73 -2.29 21.72
CA ILE A 99 -12.10 -1.90 22.99
C ILE A 99 -13.09 -0.96 23.72
N PRO A 100 -13.64 -1.34 24.89
CA PRO A 100 -14.56 -0.51 25.67
C PRO A 100 -13.89 0.73 26.28
#